data_AF-A0A4Q2Z728-F1
#
_entry.id   AF-A0A4Q2Z728-F1
#
_cell.length_a   1.000
_cell.length_b   1.000
_cell.length_c   1.000
_cell.angle_alpha   90.00
_cell.angle_beta   90.00
_cell.angle_gamma   90.00
#
_symmetry.space_group_name_H-M   'P 1'
#
loop_
_entity.id
_entity.type
_entity.pdbx_description
1 polymer ?
#
loop_
_entity_poly.entity_id
_entity_poly.type
_entity_poly.pdbx_seq_one_letter_code
_entity_poly.pdbx_strand_id
1 'polypeptide(L)'
;MMLANIIFGSLRGKNREDLQEAADEYLVSLFKGGQISGERLLAWNGGKLNAHVMLAGPQAMAPRYHTVWGKRELTKVVELFGRVPVVKILDDHAVKKTSGWKNAPFLYLSTTWVDWESPVYRGDGKPAIPFFKLPVPDQVKEDLFGWQRSYRRLDGLWMESGELEIPTYRQLAVSDSELSKKGRELCAAIENAVGVPTYYHLFRFWSRSNDEEGRVCPSCGGGWRNPDWIDFQPFHLFYFKCDVCRLVSHLGSSPDGSRLARIGEFVPKSL
;
A
#
# COMPACT_ATOMS: atom_id res chain seq x y z
N MET A 1 -10.15 -1.88 -7.89
CA MET A 1 -9.24 -2.62 -8.81
C MET A 1 -10.07 -3.28 -9.91
N MET A 2 -9.47 -3.90 -10.93
CA MET A 2 -10.21 -4.57 -12.00
C MET A 2 -9.46 -5.81 -12.49
N LEU A 3 -10.16 -6.94 -12.64
CA LEU A 3 -9.55 -8.14 -13.21
C LEU A 3 -9.25 -7.92 -14.70
N ALA A 4 -8.03 -8.23 -15.12
CA ALA A 4 -7.62 -8.16 -16.52
C ALA A 4 -6.74 -9.34 -16.92
N ASN A 5 -6.75 -9.65 -18.21
CA ASN A 5 -5.80 -10.56 -18.84
C ASN A 5 -4.82 -9.76 -19.70
N ILE A 6 -3.52 -9.87 -19.39
CA ILE A 6 -2.41 -9.34 -20.19
C ILE A 6 -1.91 -10.45 -21.11
N ILE A 7 -2.07 -10.28 -22.41
CA ILE A 7 -1.72 -11.26 -23.43
C ILE A 7 -0.42 -10.82 -24.10
N PHE A 8 0.66 -11.56 -23.88
CA PHE A 8 2.00 -11.24 -24.36
C PHE A 8 2.18 -11.63 -25.83
N GLY A 9 1.81 -12.86 -26.18
CA GLY A 9 1.95 -13.37 -27.55
C GLY A 9 2.19 -14.87 -27.60
N SER A 10 2.40 -15.38 -28.82
CA SER A 10 2.68 -16.80 -29.07
C SER A 10 4.17 -17.12 -29.02
N LEU A 11 4.48 -18.42 -28.92
CA LEU A 11 5.84 -18.94 -29.05
C LEU A 11 6.38 -18.63 -30.46
N ARG A 12 7.40 -17.76 -30.57
CA ARG A 12 8.04 -17.40 -31.86
C ARG A 12 9.37 -18.13 -32.08
N GLY A 13 9.39 -19.44 -31.89
CA GLY A 13 10.63 -20.23 -31.96
C GLY A 13 11.67 -19.89 -30.89
N LYS A 14 11.26 -19.14 -29.86
CA LYS A 14 12.05 -18.87 -28.65
C LYS A 14 11.75 -19.93 -27.60
N ASN A 15 12.68 -20.13 -26.65
CA ASN A 15 12.45 -21.00 -25.51
C ASN A 15 11.26 -20.48 -24.69
N ARG A 16 10.44 -21.42 -24.20
CA ARG A 16 9.28 -21.13 -23.37
C ARG A 16 9.66 -20.46 -22.06
N GLU A 17 10.78 -20.86 -21.46
CA GLU A 17 11.28 -20.33 -20.18
C GLU A 17 11.69 -18.86 -20.31
N ASP A 18 12.51 -18.51 -21.31
CA ASP A 18 12.93 -17.13 -21.58
C ASP A 18 11.74 -16.18 -21.78
N LEU A 19 10.69 -16.66 -22.47
CA LEU A 19 9.46 -15.89 -22.68
C LEU A 19 8.67 -15.71 -21.37
N GLN A 20 8.64 -16.73 -20.52
CA GLN A 20 7.98 -16.65 -19.22
C GLN A 20 8.73 -15.73 -18.27
N GLU A 21 10.06 -15.82 -18.23
CA GLU A 21 10.92 -14.96 -17.42
C GLU A 21 10.75 -13.49 -17.82
N ALA A 22 10.86 -13.16 -19.11
CA ALA A 22 10.66 -11.78 -19.57
C ALA A 22 9.27 -11.22 -19.25
N ALA A 23 8.23 -12.05 -19.37
CA ALA A 23 6.89 -11.67 -18.96
C ALA A 23 6.79 -11.45 -17.45
N ASP A 24 7.42 -12.32 -16.65
CA ASP A 24 7.44 -12.23 -15.20
C ASP A 24 8.18 -10.97 -14.71
N GLU A 25 9.36 -10.69 -15.26
CA GLU A 25 10.14 -9.47 -14.99
C GLU A 25 9.31 -8.21 -15.28
N TYR A 26 8.59 -8.20 -16.41
CA TYR A 26 7.70 -7.11 -16.74
C TYR A 26 6.56 -6.98 -15.73
N LEU A 27 5.88 -8.07 -15.35
CA LEU A 27 4.81 -8.02 -14.35
C LEU A 27 5.34 -7.55 -12.98
N VAL A 28 6.53 -8.00 -12.57
CA VAL A 28 7.21 -7.52 -11.35
C VAL A 28 7.44 -6.01 -11.41
N SER A 29 7.86 -5.47 -12.56
CA SER A 29 8.01 -4.03 -12.75
C SER A 29 6.68 -3.26 -12.63
N LEU A 30 5.57 -3.85 -13.09
CA LEU A 30 4.24 -3.25 -12.97
C LEU A 30 3.73 -3.25 -11.52
N PHE A 31 4.01 -4.29 -10.74
CA PHE A 31 3.73 -4.33 -9.30
C PHE A 31 4.47 -3.23 -8.56
N LYS A 32 5.78 -3.14 -8.80
CA LYS A 32 6.68 -2.12 -8.31
C LYS A 32 6.25 -0.70 -8.69
N GLY A 33 5.70 -0.52 -9.88
CA GLY A 33 5.13 0.76 -10.34
C GLY A 33 3.73 1.07 -9.80
N GLY A 34 3.07 0.11 -9.12
CA GLY A 34 1.70 0.24 -8.62
C GLY A 34 0.62 0.14 -9.68
N GLN A 35 0.96 -0.33 -10.87
CA GLN A 35 0.02 -0.47 -11.99
C GLN A 35 -0.87 -1.71 -11.81
N ILE A 36 -0.31 -2.75 -11.20
CA ILE A 36 -1.02 -3.97 -10.81
C ILE A 36 -0.84 -4.25 -9.32
N SER A 37 -1.80 -4.94 -8.73
CA SER A 37 -1.79 -5.35 -7.33
C SER A 37 -2.33 -6.77 -7.17
N GLY A 38 -2.32 -7.31 -5.96
CA GLY A 38 -2.74 -8.68 -5.72
C GLY A 38 -1.70 -9.70 -6.18
N GLU A 39 -2.24 -10.82 -6.66
CA GLU A 39 -1.46 -11.92 -7.23
C GLU A 39 -1.53 -11.90 -8.76
N ARG A 40 -0.62 -12.65 -9.38
CA ARG A 40 -0.64 -12.91 -10.83
C ARG A 40 -0.74 -14.39 -11.10
N LEU A 41 -1.50 -14.76 -12.13
CA LEU A 41 -1.52 -16.13 -12.66
C LEU A 41 -1.00 -16.11 -14.08
N LEU A 42 0.24 -16.57 -14.27
CA LEU A 42 0.91 -16.67 -15.56
C LEU A 42 0.69 -18.07 -16.15
N ALA A 43 0.12 -18.14 -17.36
CA ALA A 43 -0.19 -19.42 -18.01
C ALA A 43 -0.04 -19.35 -19.52
N TRP A 44 0.06 -20.52 -20.15
CA TRP A 44 -0.10 -20.66 -21.59
C TRP A 44 -1.55 -21.06 -21.90
N ASN A 45 -2.23 -20.30 -22.74
CA ASN A 45 -3.58 -20.59 -23.19
C ASN A 45 -3.68 -20.39 -24.71
N GLY A 46 -4.13 -21.41 -25.44
CA GLY A 46 -4.26 -21.34 -26.90
C GLY A 46 -2.96 -20.97 -27.61
N GLY A 47 -1.82 -21.49 -27.13
CA GLY A 47 -0.50 -21.20 -27.68
C GLY A 47 0.01 -19.77 -27.43
N LYS A 48 -0.60 -19.02 -26.51
CA LYS A 48 -0.19 -17.67 -26.11
C LYS A 48 0.13 -17.63 -24.62
N LEU A 49 1.20 -16.91 -24.27
CA LEU A 49 1.47 -16.57 -22.88
C LEU A 49 0.55 -15.44 -22.43
N ASN A 50 -0.09 -15.61 -21.29
CA ASN A 50 -1.06 -14.67 -20.76
C ASN A 50 -1.01 -14.63 -19.22
N ALA A 51 -1.30 -13.47 -18.64
CA ALA A 51 -1.30 -13.25 -17.20
C ALA A 51 -2.62 -12.65 -16.73
N HIS A 52 -3.28 -13.31 -15.80
CA HIS A 52 -4.42 -12.73 -15.08
C HIS A 52 -3.89 -11.90 -13.91
N VAL A 53 -4.31 -10.64 -13.84
CA VAL A 53 -3.83 -9.65 -12.86
C VAL A 53 -4.96 -8.74 -12.40
N MET A 54 -4.79 -8.11 -11.24
CA MET A 54 -5.65 -7.00 -10.82
C MET A 54 -5.01 -5.67 -11.23
N LEU A 55 -5.65 -4.94 -12.13
CA LEU A 55 -5.23 -3.58 -12.48
C LEU A 55 -5.65 -2.59 -11.39
N ALA A 56 -4.72 -1.70 -11.01
CA ALA A 56 -4.99 -0.64 -10.05
C ALA A 56 -5.87 0.50 -10.63
N GLY A 57 -6.16 0.48 -11.94
CA GLY A 57 -7.11 1.39 -12.59
C GLY A 57 -7.08 1.35 -14.11
N PRO A 58 -8.04 2.01 -14.80
CA PRO A 58 -8.19 1.95 -16.27
C PRO A 58 -6.97 2.39 -17.08
N GLN A 59 -6.22 3.36 -16.55
CA GLN A 59 -5.05 3.91 -17.22
C GLN A 59 -3.75 3.29 -16.71
N ALA A 60 -3.79 2.26 -15.86
CA ALA A 60 -2.61 1.67 -15.26
C ALA A 60 -1.57 1.28 -16.30
N MET A 61 -1.99 0.81 -17.48
CA MET A 61 -1.10 0.37 -18.55
C MET A 61 -0.65 1.48 -19.51
N ALA A 62 -0.99 2.75 -19.25
CA ALA A 62 -0.56 3.84 -20.12
C ALA A 62 0.99 4.03 -20.04
N PRO A 63 1.69 4.27 -21.16
CA PRO A 63 3.16 4.39 -21.17
C PRO A 63 3.72 5.45 -20.23
N ARG A 64 2.97 6.53 -19.99
CA ARG A 64 3.35 7.62 -19.07
C ARG A 64 3.49 7.19 -17.60
N TYR A 65 2.87 6.08 -17.21
CA TYR A 65 2.91 5.58 -15.83
C TYR A 65 3.92 4.46 -15.62
N HIS A 66 4.57 3.99 -16.69
CA HIS A 66 5.67 3.04 -16.55
C HIS A 66 6.86 3.74 -15.92
N THR A 67 7.43 3.10 -14.90
CA THR A 67 8.75 3.44 -14.38
C THR A 67 9.81 3.25 -15.45
N VAL A 68 11.01 3.77 -15.23
CA VAL A 68 12.17 3.52 -16.10
C VAL A 68 12.43 2.02 -16.29
N TRP A 69 12.26 1.22 -15.23
CA TRP A 69 12.38 -0.24 -15.29
C TRP A 69 11.24 -0.87 -16.09
N GLY A 70 10.00 -0.44 -15.87
CA GLY A 70 8.85 -0.95 -16.62
C GLY A 70 8.96 -0.70 -18.12
N LYS A 71 9.52 0.45 -18.54
CA LYS A 71 9.81 0.72 -19.97
C LYS A 71 10.88 -0.21 -20.53
N ARG A 72 11.93 -0.46 -19.75
CA ARG A 72 13.00 -1.41 -20.12
C ARG A 72 12.46 -2.83 -20.29
N GLU A 73 11.71 -3.33 -19.31
CA GLU A 73 11.14 -4.68 -19.36
C GLU A 73 10.09 -4.82 -20.48
N LEU A 74 9.29 -3.78 -20.72
CA LEU A 74 8.38 -3.76 -21.87
C LEU A 74 9.13 -3.86 -23.21
N THR A 75 10.29 -3.23 -23.33
CA THR A 75 11.11 -3.29 -24.55
C THR A 75 11.57 -4.73 -24.80
N LYS A 76 12.11 -5.41 -23.78
CA LYS A 76 12.48 -6.83 -23.88
C LYS A 76 11.30 -7.73 -24.28
N VAL A 77 10.14 -7.50 -23.67
CA VAL A 77 8.89 -8.21 -24.01
C VAL A 77 8.54 -7.99 -25.49
N VAL A 78 8.61 -6.75 -25.98
CA VAL A 78 8.32 -6.45 -27.39
C VAL A 78 9.32 -7.13 -28.33
N GLU A 79 10.61 -7.17 -27.99
CA GLU A 79 11.63 -7.87 -28.79
C GLU A 79 11.38 -9.37 -28.87
N LEU A 80 11.04 -10.00 -27.74
CA LEU A 80 10.84 -11.45 -27.65
C LEU A 80 9.51 -11.92 -28.25
N PHE A 81 8.42 -11.20 -28.00
CA PHE A 81 7.08 -11.54 -28.50
C PHE A 81 6.74 -10.86 -29.83
N GLY A 82 7.59 -9.92 -30.28
CA GLY A 82 7.42 -9.12 -31.50
C GLY A 82 6.14 -8.29 -31.53
N ARG A 83 5.62 -7.90 -30.35
CA ARG A 83 4.42 -7.07 -30.17
C ARG A 83 4.35 -6.53 -28.74
N VAL A 84 3.61 -5.43 -28.58
CA VAL A 84 3.21 -4.94 -27.26
C VAL A 84 2.14 -5.89 -26.67
N PRO A 85 2.18 -6.18 -25.35
CA PRO A 85 1.13 -6.95 -24.69
C PRO A 85 -0.25 -6.29 -24.84
N VAL A 86 -1.28 -7.10 -25.04
CA VAL A 86 -2.66 -6.64 -25.14
C VAL A 86 -3.37 -6.85 -23.81
N VAL A 87 -4.05 -5.81 -23.33
CA VAL A 87 -4.79 -5.86 -22.07
C VAL A 87 -6.27 -6.04 -22.39
N LYS A 88 -6.88 -7.10 -21.87
CA LYS A 88 -8.32 -7.34 -21.92
C LYS A 88 -8.89 -7.25 -20.51
N ILE A 89 -9.79 -6.29 -20.27
CA ILE A 89 -10.54 -6.23 -19.01
C ILE A 89 -11.54 -7.38 -18.99
N LEU A 90 -11.57 -8.13 -17.88
CA LEU A 90 -12.48 -9.25 -17.64
C LEU A 90 -13.56 -8.93 -16.61
N ASP A 91 -13.47 -7.78 -15.97
CA ASP A 91 -14.38 -7.33 -14.92
C ASP A 91 -15.56 -6.54 -15.51
N ASP A 92 -16.77 -7.07 -15.36
CA ASP A 92 -18.01 -6.45 -15.83
C ASP A 92 -18.35 -5.15 -15.08
N HIS A 93 -17.80 -4.97 -13.88
CA HIS A 93 -17.99 -3.81 -13.02
C HIS A 93 -16.72 -2.96 -12.90
N ALA A 94 -15.85 -3.04 -13.91
CA ALA A 94 -14.61 -2.27 -14.00
C ALA A 94 -14.79 -0.78 -13.68
N VAL A 95 -14.05 -0.31 -12.67
CA VAL A 95 -14.06 1.09 -12.22
C VAL A 95 -13.63 2.01 -13.36
N LYS A 96 -14.52 2.93 -13.80
CA LYS A 96 -14.22 3.84 -14.92
C LYS A 96 -13.28 4.99 -14.58
N LYS A 97 -13.19 5.37 -13.31
CA LYS A 97 -12.39 6.52 -12.84
C LYS A 97 -11.78 6.22 -11.48
N THR A 98 -10.49 6.53 -11.34
CA THR A 98 -9.80 6.41 -10.05
C THR A 98 -9.64 7.77 -9.38
N SER A 99 -9.60 7.76 -8.06
CA SER A 99 -9.29 8.94 -7.25
C SER A 99 -7.92 9.53 -7.60
N GLY A 100 -7.76 10.82 -7.33
CA GLY A 100 -6.47 11.50 -7.30
C GLY A 100 -6.25 12.15 -5.94
N TRP A 101 -5.16 12.89 -5.77
CA TRP A 101 -4.86 13.61 -4.52
C TRP A 101 -5.42 15.03 -4.48
N LYS A 102 -5.74 15.63 -5.64
CA LYS A 102 -6.25 17.00 -5.72
C LYS A 102 -7.48 17.18 -4.81
N ASN A 103 -7.51 18.28 -4.07
CA ASN A 103 -8.56 18.63 -3.11
C ASN A 103 -8.74 17.60 -1.97
N ALA A 104 -7.76 16.74 -1.70
CA ALA A 104 -7.77 15.96 -0.45
C ALA A 104 -7.43 16.89 0.72
N PRO A 105 -8.16 16.80 1.85
CA PRO A 105 -7.81 17.58 3.04
C PRO A 105 -6.46 17.12 3.63
N PHE A 106 -6.21 15.81 3.56
CA PHE A 106 -4.94 15.17 3.85
C PHE A 106 -4.92 13.79 3.17
N LEU A 107 -3.74 13.18 3.10
CA LEU A 107 -3.55 11.79 2.70
C LEU A 107 -3.13 10.95 3.90
N TYR A 108 -3.37 9.65 3.85
CA TYR A 108 -2.79 8.74 4.83
C TYR A 108 -2.30 7.45 4.20
N LEU A 109 -1.20 6.91 4.73
CA LEU A 109 -0.64 5.62 4.33
C LEU A 109 -1.15 4.54 5.30
N SER A 110 -1.90 3.57 4.76
CA SER A 110 -2.45 2.45 5.52
C SER A 110 -2.66 1.25 4.60
N THR A 111 -2.67 0.04 5.16
CA THR A 111 -3.08 -1.19 4.48
C THR A 111 -3.44 -2.22 5.54
N THR A 112 -4.07 -3.33 5.14
CA THR A 112 -4.26 -4.52 5.98
C THR A 112 -3.78 -5.75 5.24
N TRP A 113 -3.64 -6.89 5.91
CA TRP A 113 -3.23 -8.16 5.32
C TRP A 113 -4.18 -8.71 4.26
N VAL A 114 -5.45 -8.26 4.22
CA VAL A 114 -6.43 -8.63 3.19
C VAL A 114 -6.54 -7.63 2.05
N ASP A 115 -6.07 -6.40 2.23
CA ASP A 115 -6.26 -5.31 1.29
C ASP A 115 -5.20 -5.22 0.16
N TRP A 116 -5.63 -5.49 -1.07
CA TRP A 116 -4.81 -5.38 -2.28
C TRP A 116 -4.88 -4.00 -2.96
N GLU A 117 -5.63 -3.05 -2.41
CA GLU A 117 -5.71 -1.70 -2.96
C GLU A 117 -4.39 -0.92 -2.80
N SER A 118 -4.36 0.28 -3.36
CA SER A 118 -3.24 1.19 -3.12
C SER A 118 -3.21 1.58 -1.64
N PRO A 119 -2.04 1.63 -1.00
CA PRO A 119 -1.95 1.97 0.42
C PRO A 119 -2.12 3.47 0.71
N VAL A 120 -2.31 4.30 -0.33
CA VAL A 120 -2.41 5.76 -0.19
C VAL A 120 -3.88 6.18 -0.28
N TYR A 121 -4.43 6.57 0.86
CA TYR A 121 -5.82 6.94 1.02
C TYR A 121 -6.01 8.45 1.18
N ARG A 122 -7.26 8.90 1.02
CA ARG A 122 -7.67 10.29 1.23
C ARG A 122 -8.39 10.44 2.56
N GLY A 123 -8.11 11.51 3.28
CA GLY A 123 -8.80 11.90 4.52
C GLY A 123 -10.24 12.39 4.36
N ASP A 124 -10.90 12.10 3.22
CA ASP A 124 -12.29 12.44 2.95
C ASP A 124 -13.14 11.23 2.53
N GLY A 125 -12.64 10.01 2.77
CA GLY A 125 -13.37 8.76 2.56
C GLY A 125 -13.57 8.35 1.11
N LYS A 126 -13.04 9.12 0.15
CA LYS A 126 -13.03 8.72 -1.27
C LYS A 126 -12.08 7.53 -1.48
N PRO A 127 -12.26 6.76 -2.57
CA PRO A 127 -11.42 5.59 -2.85
C PRO A 127 -9.93 5.91 -2.82
N ALA A 128 -9.12 4.91 -2.47
CA ALA A 128 -7.66 5.01 -2.45
C ALA A 128 -7.11 5.55 -3.78
N ILE A 129 -5.99 6.26 -3.70
CA ILE A 129 -5.30 6.83 -4.86
C ILE A 129 -4.35 5.77 -5.40
N PRO A 130 -4.55 5.23 -6.62
CA PRO A 130 -3.58 4.32 -7.20
C PRO A 130 -2.19 4.96 -7.28
N PHE A 131 -1.21 4.38 -6.60
CA PHE A 131 0.09 5.04 -6.41
C PHE A 131 0.91 5.16 -7.71
N PHE A 132 0.57 4.42 -8.77
CA PHE A 132 1.12 4.65 -10.11
C PHE A 132 0.84 6.07 -10.65
N LYS A 133 -0.22 6.74 -10.16
CA LYS A 133 -0.59 8.11 -10.53
C LYS A 133 0.19 9.17 -9.74
N LEU A 134 0.81 8.81 -8.61
CA LEU A 134 1.52 9.77 -7.79
C LEU A 134 2.77 10.27 -8.53
N PRO A 135 3.02 11.59 -8.53
CA PRO A 135 4.18 12.18 -9.20
C PRO A 135 5.45 12.05 -8.36
N VAL A 136 5.66 10.90 -7.74
CA VAL A 136 6.85 10.57 -6.95
C VAL A 136 7.91 9.90 -7.83
N PRO A 137 9.21 9.98 -7.46
CA PRO A 137 10.26 9.24 -8.15
C PRO A 137 9.96 7.73 -8.21
N ASP A 138 10.45 7.07 -9.25
CA ASP A 138 10.19 5.63 -9.46
C ASP A 138 10.68 4.78 -8.27
N GLN A 139 11.78 5.17 -7.63
CA GLN A 139 12.29 4.51 -6.42
C GLN A 139 11.28 4.56 -5.26
N VAL A 140 10.58 5.69 -5.09
CA VAL A 140 9.54 5.81 -4.05
C VAL A 140 8.34 4.89 -4.34
N LYS A 141 8.02 4.63 -5.61
CA LYS A 141 6.97 3.65 -5.97
C LYS A 141 7.40 2.22 -5.61
N GLU A 142 8.65 1.85 -5.90
CA GLU A 142 9.20 0.55 -5.49
C GLU A 142 9.22 0.39 -3.98
N ASP A 143 9.63 1.44 -3.26
CA ASP A 143 9.65 1.44 -1.80
C ASP A 143 8.24 1.39 -1.20
N LEU A 144 7.24 2.03 -1.82
CA LEU A 144 5.82 1.88 -1.46
C LEU A 144 5.34 0.43 -1.63
N PHE A 145 5.64 -0.19 -2.77
CA PHE A 145 5.30 -1.60 -3.00
C PHE A 145 5.98 -2.52 -1.97
N GLY A 146 7.27 -2.29 -1.69
CA GLY A 146 8.02 -3.04 -0.69
C GLY A 146 7.47 -2.86 0.73
N TRP A 147 7.15 -1.63 1.12
CA TRP A 147 6.54 -1.32 2.41
C TRP A 147 5.18 -1.99 2.55
N GLN A 148 4.30 -1.90 1.53
CA GLN A 148 2.97 -2.50 1.57
C GLN A 148 3.06 -4.02 1.74
N ARG A 149 3.96 -4.67 1.00
CA ARG A 149 4.18 -6.13 1.09
C ARG A 149 4.70 -6.53 2.48
N SER A 150 5.62 -5.77 3.05
CA SER A 150 6.13 -6.02 4.40
C SER A 150 5.05 -5.82 5.46
N TYR A 151 4.28 -4.74 5.37
CA TYR A 151 3.14 -4.49 6.27
C TYR A 151 2.15 -5.65 6.22
N ARG A 152 1.67 -6.03 5.02
CA ARG A 152 0.69 -7.11 4.82
C ARG A 152 1.14 -8.43 5.45
N ARG A 153 2.44 -8.76 5.34
CA ARG A 153 3.02 -9.97 5.92
C ARG A 153 3.09 -9.90 7.44
N LEU A 154 3.49 -8.77 8.01
CA LEU A 154 3.54 -8.58 9.46
C LEU A 154 2.14 -8.62 10.07
N ASP A 155 1.17 -7.98 9.42
CA ASP A 155 -0.23 -7.98 9.82
C ASP A 155 -0.86 -9.38 9.71
N GLY A 156 -0.59 -10.12 8.64
CA GLY A 156 -1.04 -11.52 8.51
C GLY A 156 -0.41 -12.45 9.56
N LEU A 157 0.90 -12.33 9.80
CA LEU A 157 1.58 -13.08 10.86
C LEU A 157 1.05 -12.72 12.25
N TRP A 158 0.72 -11.44 12.49
CA TRP A 158 0.07 -11.02 13.72
C TRP A 158 -1.30 -11.71 13.88
N MET A 159 -2.10 -11.78 12.81
CA MET A 159 -3.43 -12.38 12.84
C MET A 159 -3.44 -13.90 12.98
N GLU A 160 -2.48 -14.60 12.39
CA GLU A 160 -2.59 -16.05 12.18
C GLU A 160 -1.50 -16.89 12.84
N SER A 161 -0.37 -16.30 13.24
CA SER A 161 0.78 -17.09 13.69
C SER A 161 0.67 -17.55 15.14
N GLY A 162 0.06 -16.79 16.05
CA GLY A 162 0.15 -17.07 17.50
C GLY A 162 1.56 -16.82 18.06
N GLU A 163 2.57 -17.63 17.71
CA GLU A 163 3.94 -17.49 18.27
C GLU A 163 4.63 -16.18 17.86
N LEU A 164 4.33 -15.67 16.66
CA LEU A 164 4.91 -14.42 16.16
C LEU A 164 4.04 -13.19 16.41
N GLU A 165 2.92 -13.32 17.13
CA GLU A 165 1.96 -12.22 17.34
C GLU A 165 2.62 -10.97 17.94
N ILE A 166 3.35 -11.12 19.05
CA ILE A 166 3.96 -9.98 19.76
C ILE A 166 5.07 -9.29 18.95
N PRO A 167 6.08 -9.99 18.39
CA PRO A 167 7.12 -9.32 17.61
C PRO A 167 6.57 -8.62 16.36
N THR A 168 5.55 -9.16 15.70
CA THR A 168 4.94 -8.50 14.53
C THR A 168 4.05 -7.34 14.92
N TYR A 169 3.26 -7.46 16.00
CA TYR A 169 2.49 -6.35 16.54
C TYR A 169 3.37 -5.16 16.92
N ARG A 170 4.56 -5.41 17.49
CA ARG A 170 5.54 -4.33 17.75
C ARG A 170 5.94 -3.58 16.49
N GLN A 171 6.12 -4.27 15.36
CA GLN A 171 6.43 -3.59 14.11
C GLN A 171 5.26 -2.72 13.62
N LEU A 172 4.02 -3.15 13.84
CA LEU A 172 2.82 -2.42 13.41
C LEU A 172 2.48 -1.23 14.33
N ALA A 173 2.64 -1.39 15.65
CA ALA A 173 2.12 -0.45 16.65
C ALA A 173 3.15 0.55 17.19
N VAL A 174 4.45 0.28 17.05
CA VAL A 174 5.50 1.18 17.57
C VAL A 174 5.88 2.22 16.51
N SER A 175 5.82 3.51 16.86
CA SER A 175 6.08 4.62 15.93
C SER A 175 7.53 4.74 15.44
N ASP A 176 8.47 4.04 16.09
CA ASP A 176 9.88 3.97 15.72
C ASP A 176 10.32 2.56 15.25
N SER A 177 9.38 1.65 14.98
CA SER A 177 9.70 0.39 14.33
C SER A 177 10.30 0.64 12.94
N GLU A 178 11.02 -0.34 12.40
CA GLU A 178 11.57 -0.23 11.03
C GLU A 178 10.45 -0.05 9.99
N LEU A 179 9.31 -0.74 10.18
CA LEU A 179 8.13 -0.58 9.33
C LEU A 179 7.56 0.84 9.40
N SER A 180 7.44 1.40 10.60
CA SER A 180 6.92 2.75 10.83
C SER A 180 7.86 3.83 10.28
N LYS A 181 9.17 3.70 10.49
CA LYS A 181 10.17 4.63 9.93
C LYS A 181 10.07 4.69 8.40
N LYS A 182 10.13 3.51 7.74
CA LYS A 182 9.99 3.39 6.29
C LYS A 182 8.67 4.01 5.80
N GLY A 183 7.55 3.71 6.48
CA GLY A 183 6.23 4.26 6.14
C GLY A 183 6.16 5.79 6.27
N ARG A 184 6.79 6.35 7.31
CA ARG A 184 6.85 7.80 7.53
C ARG A 184 7.74 8.52 6.52
N GLU A 185 8.86 7.93 6.14
CA GLU A 185 9.72 8.43 5.05
C GLU A 185 8.94 8.49 3.72
N LEU A 186 8.17 7.44 3.43
CA LEU A 186 7.29 7.40 2.25
C LEU A 186 6.20 8.48 2.31
N CYS A 187 5.58 8.70 3.48
CA CYS A 187 4.62 9.78 3.68
C CYS A 187 5.25 11.15 3.38
N ALA A 188 6.46 11.41 3.88
CA ALA A 188 7.19 12.64 3.62
C ALA A 188 7.52 12.82 2.13
N ALA A 189 7.94 11.75 1.44
CA ALA A 189 8.21 11.78 0.00
C ALA A 189 6.94 12.09 -0.83
N ILE A 190 5.80 11.50 -0.44
CA ILE A 190 4.50 11.78 -1.07
C ILE A 190 4.08 13.23 -0.82
N GLU A 191 4.13 13.70 0.44
CA GLU A 191 3.78 15.06 0.82
C GLU A 191 4.59 16.09 0.03
N ASN A 192 5.91 15.90 -0.07
CA ASN A 192 6.79 16.77 -0.86
C ASN A 192 6.40 16.80 -2.35
N ALA A 193 6.02 15.66 -2.93
CA ALA A 193 5.67 15.57 -4.35
C ALA A 193 4.29 16.16 -4.68
N VAL A 194 3.34 16.16 -3.74
CA VAL A 194 1.94 16.51 -4.01
C VAL A 194 1.43 17.75 -3.27
N GLY A 195 2.16 18.24 -2.26
CA GLY A 195 1.80 19.40 -1.45
C GLY A 195 0.59 19.18 -0.54
N VAL A 196 0.23 17.92 -0.26
CA VAL A 196 -0.89 17.57 0.64
C VAL A 196 -0.31 16.91 1.90
N PRO A 197 -0.68 17.39 3.11
CA PRO A 197 -0.28 16.75 4.37
C PRO A 197 -0.52 15.24 4.32
N THR A 198 0.53 14.44 4.53
CA THR A 198 0.46 12.98 4.39
C THR A 198 0.85 12.33 5.71
N TYR A 199 -0.07 11.56 6.27
CA TYR A 199 0.07 10.97 7.60
C TYR A 199 0.33 9.47 7.52
N TYR A 200 1.16 8.96 8.40
CA TYR A 200 1.29 7.52 8.61
C TYR A 200 0.21 7.04 9.58
N HIS A 201 -0.58 6.04 9.18
CA HIS A 201 -1.52 5.39 10.08
C HIS A 201 -0.76 4.40 10.97
N LEU A 202 -0.68 4.72 12.27
CA LEU A 202 -0.06 3.86 13.26
C LEU A 202 -1.10 2.89 13.82
N PHE A 203 -0.85 1.59 13.63
CA PHE A 203 -1.78 0.55 14.03
C PHE A 203 -1.96 0.47 15.54
N ARG A 204 -3.18 0.24 16.00
CA ARG A 204 -3.51 0.06 17.41
C ARG A 204 -4.61 -0.98 17.52
N PHE A 205 -4.34 -2.08 18.22
CA PHE A 205 -5.34 -3.11 18.50
C PHE A 205 -5.65 -3.20 20.00
N TRP A 206 -4.63 -3.32 20.83
CA TRP A 206 -4.81 -3.40 22.28
C TRP A 206 -5.08 -2.02 22.88
N SER A 207 -6.17 -1.90 23.64
CA SER A 207 -6.56 -0.67 24.34
C SER A 207 -6.15 -0.72 25.81
N ARG A 208 -5.89 0.45 26.40
CA ARG A 208 -5.81 0.57 27.86
C ARG A 208 -7.16 0.21 28.47
N SER A 209 -7.15 -0.40 29.65
CA SER A 209 -8.38 -0.65 30.41
C SER A 209 -9.03 0.66 30.89
N ASN A 210 -8.23 1.70 31.12
CA ASN A 210 -8.66 3.03 31.54
C ASN A 210 -7.90 4.10 30.74
N ASP A 211 -8.57 5.22 30.42
CA ASP A 211 -7.96 6.40 29.80
C ASP A 211 -7.19 6.12 28.48
N GLU A 212 -7.82 5.34 27.58
CA GLU A 212 -7.31 5.15 26.22
C GLU A 212 -7.38 6.45 25.40
N GLU A 213 -8.39 7.29 25.64
CA GLU A 213 -8.57 8.59 24.98
C GLU A 213 -7.53 9.64 25.39
N GLY A 214 -7.02 9.57 26.62
CA GLY A 214 -5.97 10.47 27.14
C GLY A 214 -4.56 10.13 26.69
N ARG A 215 -4.38 9.14 25.78
CA ARG A 215 -3.06 8.79 25.26
C ARG A 215 -2.40 9.98 24.56
N VAL A 216 -1.13 10.17 24.85
CA VAL A 216 -0.26 11.12 24.14
C VAL A 216 0.32 10.52 22.88
N CYS A 217 0.83 11.37 21.98
CA CYS A 217 1.48 10.94 20.76
C CYS A 217 2.70 10.07 21.09
N PRO A 218 2.81 8.85 20.54
CA PRO A 218 3.88 7.92 20.88
C PRO A 218 5.25 8.36 20.35
N SER A 219 5.30 9.29 19.39
CA SER A 219 6.55 9.81 18.85
C SER A 219 7.08 11.03 19.61
N CYS A 220 6.24 11.95 20.07
CA CYS A 220 6.68 13.22 20.68
C CYS A 220 6.18 13.47 22.10
N GLY A 221 5.25 12.66 22.61
CA GLY A 221 4.65 12.84 23.93
C GLY A 221 3.62 13.99 24.01
N GLY A 222 3.36 14.71 22.92
CA GLY A 222 2.37 15.78 22.88
C GLY A 222 0.93 15.25 22.84
N GLY A 223 -0.03 16.11 23.22
CA GLY A 223 -1.45 15.82 23.02
C GLY A 223 -1.78 15.70 21.52
N TRP A 224 -2.58 14.69 21.17
CA TRP A 224 -2.93 14.40 19.77
C TRP A 224 -4.34 13.87 19.59
N ARG A 225 -5.19 14.00 20.61
CA ARG A 225 -6.62 13.70 20.49
C ARG A 225 -7.22 14.64 19.46
N ASN A 226 -7.94 14.09 18.49
CA ASN A 226 -8.61 14.84 17.46
C ASN A 226 -9.92 15.41 18.04
N PRO A 227 -10.10 16.74 18.09
CA PRO A 227 -11.31 17.35 18.66
C PRO A 227 -12.57 17.10 17.82
N ASP A 228 -12.43 16.77 16.53
CA ASP A 228 -13.54 16.60 15.59
C ASP A 228 -14.18 15.19 15.63
N TRP A 229 -14.05 14.48 16.76
CA TRP A 229 -14.55 13.12 16.92
C TRP A 229 -16.08 13.06 17.15
N ILE A 230 -16.78 12.09 16.52
CA ILE A 230 -18.20 11.78 16.76
C ILE A 230 -18.44 10.25 16.80
N ASP A 231 -19.51 9.78 17.45
CA ASP A 231 -19.70 8.36 17.82
C ASP A 231 -19.84 7.33 16.67
N PHE A 232 -19.99 7.76 15.41
CA PHE A 232 -20.04 6.88 14.24
C PHE A 232 -19.11 7.38 13.13
N GLN A 233 -17.89 6.85 13.05
CA GLN A 233 -16.87 7.35 12.13
C GLN A 233 -16.43 6.30 11.12
N PRO A 234 -16.49 6.62 9.82
CA PRO A 234 -15.73 5.91 8.80
C PRO A 234 -14.22 5.90 9.14
N PHE A 235 -13.51 4.88 8.68
CA PHE A 235 -12.08 4.66 8.98
C PHE A 235 -11.16 5.86 8.68
N HIS A 236 -11.48 6.72 7.71
CA HIS A 236 -10.66 7.88 7.36
C HIS A 236 -10.69 9.00 8.41
N LEU A 237 -11.54 8.90 9.42
CA LEU A 237 -11.62 9.84 10.52
C LEU A 237 -10.98 9.22 11.77
N PHE A 238 -9.90 9.87 12.22
CA PHE A 238 -9.01 9.32 13.23
C PHE A 238 -9.26 9.96 14.60
N TYR A 239 -9.33 9.13 15.64
CA TYR A 239 -9.37 9.57 17.04
C TYR A 239 -8.13 10.36 17.42
N PHE A 240 -6.99 10.01 16.84
CA PHE A 240 -5.70 10.63 17.12
C PHE A 240 -5.08 11.17 15.84
N LYS A 241 -4.61 12.42 15.90
CA LYS A 241 -3.92 13.10 14.81
C LYS A 241 -2.85 14.03 15.39
N CYS A 242 -1.59 13.75 15.06
CA CYS A 242 -0.45 14.58 15.42
C CYS A 242 0.14 15.22 14.16
N ASP A 243 -0.07 16.52 14.00
CA ASP A 243 0.43 17.27 12.84
C ASP A 243 1.95 17.41 12.85
N VAL A 244 2.57 17.53 14.03
CA VAL A 244 4.02 17.63 14.19
C VAL A 244 4.72 16.35 13.73
N CYS A 245 4.17 15.18 14.08
CA CYS A 245 4.80 13.90 13.75
C CYS A 245 4.30 13.27 12.45
N ARG A 246 3.26 13.85 11.83
CA ARG A 246 2.51 13.27 10.71
C ARG A 246 2.00 11.86 11.02
N LEU A 247 1.38 11.69 12.19
CA LEU A 247 0.81 10.41 12.63
C LEU A 247 -0.71 10.52 12.81
N VAL A 248 -1.42 9.47 12.44
CA VAL A 248 -2.83 9.26 12.76
C VAL A 248 -3.05 7.87 13.33
N SER A 249 -4.06 7.70 14.18
CA SER A 249 -4.40 6.40 14.77
C SER A 249 -5.84 6.36 15.28
N HIS A 250 -6.35 5.17 15.56
CA HIS A 250 -7.64 4.94 16.20
C HIS A 250 -7.49 4.59 17.69
N LEU A 251 -8.62 4.47 18.40
CA LEU A 251 -8.65 3.74 19.67
C LEU A 251 -8.29 2.27 19.44
N GLY A 252 -7.69 1.63 20.44
CA GLY A 252 -7.59 0.18 20.45
C GLY A 252 -8.98 -0.48 20.50
N SER A 253 -9.10 -1.64 19.87
CA SER A 253 -10.35 -2.39 19.75
C SER A 253 -10.54 -3.45 20.85
N SER A 254 -9.49 -3.85 21.57
CA SER A 254 -9.57 -4.91 22.59
C SER A 254 -8.94 -4.51 23.94
N PRO A 255 -9.72 -4.48 25.03
CA PRO A 255 -9.21 -4.23 26.39
C PRO A 255 -8.65 -5.50 27.07
N ASP A 256 -8.94 -6.69 26.53
CA ASP A 256 -8.60 -7.99 27.15
C ASP A 256 -7.08 -8.21 27.24
N GLY A 257 -6.32 -7.54 26.38
CA GLY A 257 -4.86 -7.51 26.37
C GLY A 257 -4.26 -6.21 26.90
N SER A 258 -4.85 -5.56 27.91
CA SER A 258 -4.41 -4.22 28.38
C SER A 258 -2.92 -4.10 28.75
N ARG A 259 -2.25 -5.21 29.11
CA ARG A 259 -0.78 -5.23 29.29
C ARG A 259 -0.03 -4.96 27.99
N LEU A 260 -0.55 -5.45 26.86
CA LEU A 260 -0.03 -5.25 25.52
C LEU A 260 -0.33 -3.86 24.96
N ALA A 261 -1.28 -3.12 25.55
CA ALA A 261 -1.54 -1.72 25.21
C ALA A 261 -0.31 -0.82 25.46
N ARG A 262 0.63 -1.24 26.34
CA ARG A 262 1.92 -0.56 26.54
C ARG A 262 2.83 -0.56 25.31
N ILE A 263 2.64 -1.51 24.40
CA ILE A 263 3.39 -1.56 23.14
C ILE A 263 2.95 -0.38 22.27
N GLY A 264 3.93 0.41 21.84
CA GLY A 264 3.70 1.59 21.03
C GLY A 264 3.23 2.82 21.81
N GLU A 265 3.33 2.82 23.14
CA GLU A 265 3.14 4.03 23.94
C GLU A 265 4.40 4.90 23.94
N PHE A 266 4.21 6.19 24.23
CA PHE A 266 5.32 7.11 24.43
C PHE A 266 6.17 6.68 25.62
N VAL A 267 7.48 6.53 25.38
CA VAL A 267 8.47 6.34 26.43
C VAL A 267 9.34 7.60 26.45
N PRO A 268 9.33 8.39 27.53
CA PRO A 268 10.25 9.51 27.68
C PRO A 268 11.68 8.98 27.53
N LYS A 269 12.48 9.61 26.67
CA LYS A 269 13.92 9.32 26.63
C LYS A 269 14.49 9.75 27.97
N SER A 270 15.03 8.81 28.75
CA SER A 270 15.83 9.14 29.93
C SER A 270 17.01 10.01 29.48
N LEU A 271 17.15 11.19 30.08
CA LEU A 271 18.30 12.08 29.92
C LEU A 271 19.60 11.37 30.32
#